data_AF-A0A1G1A502-F1
#
_entry.id   AF-A0A1G1A502-F1
#
_cell.length_a   1.000
_cell.length_b   1.000
_cell.length_c   1.000
_cell.angle_alpha   90.00
_cell.angle_beta   90.00
_cell.angle_gamma   90.00
#
_symmetry.space_group_name_H-M   'P 1'
#
loop_
_entity.id
_entity.type
_entity.pdbx_description
1 polymer ?
#
loop_
_entity_poly.entity_id
_entity_poly.type
_entity_poly.pdbx_seq_one_letter_code
_entity_poly.pdbx_strand_id
1 'polypeptide(L)'
;MEMENKPKRKILLVDDDTSLLVTLSDFLRFEGYEVTTADSGEQGLKKLARFTPDLIILDMSMPGMGGVGFLKAVSNVDGKPKYPILVLTARANMAEFFANVDVEGFIAKPCDPNDLLMEVGRIIFLRSGADDEPSPGARVTRRKVLIGEDDRAVSEQLATVLVSEGYVVERVYSGPEVLEKSIVMRPDIIVLKLVLVNMNGDAVAQVLKEMPNTKTIPIVLYDDSNVQVASTKFTDSGTGIRKFIRGNSAIAVLEAVRTVLND
;
A
#
# COMPACT_ATOMS: atom_id res chain seq x y z
N MET A 1 -3.38 26.38 -31.73
CA MET A 1 -2.47 25.52 -30.95
C MET A 1 -3.18 24.21 -30.78
N GLU A 2 -2.81 23.21 -31.58
CA GLU A 2 -3.31 21.84 -31.43
C GLU A 2 -2.78 21.32 -30.09
N MET A 3 -3.68 21.01 -29.16
CA MET A 3 -3.32 20.26 -27.96
C MET A 3 -2.99 18.85 -28.43
N GLU A 4 -1.73 18.44 -28.28
CA GLU A 4 -1.25 17.10 -28.60
C GLU A 4 -2.11 16.09 -27.82
N ASN A 5 -2.96 15.35 -28.55
CA ASN A 5 -3.95 14.44 -27.96
C ASN A 5 -3.24 13.18 -27.49
N LYS A 6 -2.60 13.26 -26.31
CA LYS A 6 -1.93 12.14 -25.67
C LYS A 6 -2.93 10.99 -25.49
N PRO A 7 -2.57 9.74 -25.86
CA PRO A 7 -3.50 8.62 -25.78
C PRO A 7 -3.97 8.44 -24.33
N LYS A 8 -5.28 8.34 -24.14
CA LYS A 8 -5.88 8.10 -22.82
C LYS A 8 -5.38 6.76 -22.27
N ARG A 9 -5.00 6.77 -21.00
CA ARG A 9 -4.61 5.55 -20.29
C ARG A 9 -5.84 4.67 -20.07
N LYS A 10 -5.67 3.38 -20.34
CA LYS A 10 -6.71 2.37 -20.42
C LYS A 10 -6.84 1.62 -19.10
N ILE A 11 -8.01 1.69 -18.48
CA ILE A 11 -8.31 0.99 -17.23
C ILE A 11 -9.36 -0.10 -17.50
N LEU A 12 -9.08 -1.32 -17.04
CA LEU A 12 -10.08 -2.38 -16.92
C LEU A 12 -10.54 -2.46 -15.46
N LEU A 13 -11.81 -2.14 -15.19
CA LEU A 13 -12.41 -2.28 -13.87
C LEU A 13 -13.22 -3.58 -13.82
N VAL A 14 -12.92 -4.48 -12.88
CA VAL A 14 -13.56 -5.80 -12.75
C VAL A 14 -14.16 -5.96 -11.36
N ASP A 15 -15.48 -6.04 -11.27
CA ASP A 15 -16.24 -6.04 -10.02
C ASP A 15 -17.66 -6.60 -10.28
N ASP A 16 -18.20 -7.48 -9.45
CA ASP A 16 -19.57 -8.00 -9.62
C ASP A 16 -20.65 -7.00 -9.15
N ASP A 17 -20.27 -5.97 -8.39
CA ASP A 17 -21.15 -4.85 -8.07
C ASP A 17 -21.27 -3.88 -9.27
N THR A 18 -22.32 -4.10 -10.07
CA THR A 18 -22.64 -3.25 -11.23
C THR A 18 -22.87 -1.78 -10.88
N SER A 19 -23.33 -1.45 -9.67
CA SER A 19 -23.54 -0.06 -9.26
C SER A 19 -22.21 0.64 -8.98
N LEU A 20 -21.27 -0.08 -8.35
CA LEU A 20 -19.90 0.39 -8.14
C LEU A 20 -19.16 0.55 -9.47
N LEU A 21 -19.33 -0.41 -10.41
CA LEU A 21 -18.76 -0.31 -11.76
C LEU A 21 -19.17 0.98 -12.46
N VAL A 22 -20.47 1.31 -12.45
CA VAL A 22 -20.98 2.54 -13.08
C VAL A 22 -20.33 3.76 -12.42
N THR A 23 -20.44 3.86 -11.10
CA THR A 23 -19.97 5.01 -10.31
C THR A 23 -18.48 5.28 -10.52
N LEU A 24 -17.64 4.25 -10.37
CA LEU A 24 -16.19 4.39 -10.52
C LEU A 24 -15.80 4.61 -11.98
N SER A 25 -16.50 3.99 -12.93
CA SER A 25 -16.19 4.19 -14.35
C SER A 25 -16.49 5.61 -14.81
N ASP A 26 -17.58 6.22 -14.32
CA ASP A 26 -17.92 7.60 -14.65
C ASP A 26 -16.94 8.59 -14.03
N PHE A 27 -16.57 8.37 -12.76
CA PHE A 27 -15.55 9.15 -12.08
C PHE A 27 -14.18 9.07 -12.81
N LEU A 28 -13.69 7.88 -13.09
CA LEU A 28 -12.39 7.71 -13.78
C LEU A 28 -12.42 8.24 -15.22
N ARG A 29 -13.55 8.14 -15.94
CA ARG A 29 -13.69 8.77 -17.27
C ARG A 29 -13.67 10.30 -17.18
N PHE A 30 -14.29 10.86 -16.15
CA PHE A 30 -14.25 12.31 -15.88
C PHE A 30 -12.82 12.79 -15.64
N GLU A 31 -12.02 12.01 -14.90
CA GLU A 31 -10.59 12.25 -14.66
C GLU A 31 -9.69 11.96 -15.89
N GLY A 32 -10.28 11.61 -17.04
CA GLY A 32 -9.57 11.53 -18.32
C GLY A 32 -9.13 10.13 -18.76
N TYR A 33 -9.46 9.07 -18.02
CA TYR A 33 -9.12 7.69 -18.38
C TYR A 33 -10.08 7.07 -19.41
N GLU A 34 -9.60 6.11 -20.18
CA GLU A 34 -10.43 5.21 -21.01
C GLU A 34 -10.80 3.98 -20.17
N VAL A 35 -12.05 3.90 -19.72
CA VAL A 35 -12.48 2.84 -18.80
C VAL A 35 -13.36 1.80 -19.48
N THR A 36 -12.90 0.55 -19.45
CA THR A 36 -13.68 -0.64 -19.77
C THR A 36 -14.06 -1.34 -18.47
N THR A 37 -15.33 -1.68 -18.27
CA THR A 37 -15.80 -2.39 -17.07
C THR A 37 -15.96 -3.88 -17.33
N ALA A 38 -16.03 -4.73 -16.31
CA ALA A 38 -16.43 -6.13 -16.41
C ALA A 38 -17.11 -6.57 -15.11
N ASP A 39 -18.28 -7.21 -15.22
CA ASP A 39 -19.09 -7.67 -14.08
C ASP A 39 -18.69 -9.04 -13.51
N SER A 40 -17.62 -9.63 -14.06
CA SER A 40 -17.14 -10.97 -13.73
C SER A 40 -15.72 -11.18 -14.25
N GLY A 41 -14.99 -12.11 -13.64
CA GLY A 41 -13.65 -12.49 -14.10
C GLY A 41 -13.65 -13.02 -15.53
N GLU A 42 -14.63 -13.85 -15.89
CA GLU A 42 -14.81 -14.41 -17.22
C GLU A 42 -15.02 -13.31 -18.27
N GLN A 43 -15.85 -12.32 -17.96
CA GLN A 43 -16.08 -11.18 -18.84
C GLN A 43 -14.81 -10.33 -18.96
N GLY A 44 -14.07 -10.13 -17.86
CA GLY A 44 -12.79 -9.45 -17.87
C GLY A 44 -11.78 -10.12 -18.80
N LEU A 45 -11.62 -11.45 -18.71
CA LEU A 45 -10.69 -12.21 -19.56
C LEU A 45 -11.09 -12.12 -21.04
N LYS A 46 -12.39 -12.19 -21.34
CA LYS A 46 -12.90 -12.02 -22.70
C LYS A 46 -12.57 -10.64 -23.27
N LYS A 47 -12.61 -9.59 -22.43
CA LYS A 47 -12.27 -8.22 -22.83
C LYS A 47 -10.77 -8.07 -23.06
N LEU A 48 -9.92 -8.71 -22.24
CA LEU A 48 -8.47 -8.70 -22.41
C LEU A 48 -7.99 -9.28 -23.76
N ALA A 49 -8.80 -10.12 -24.43
CA ALA A 49 -8.47 -10.61 -25.77
C ALA A 49 -8.49 -9.52 -26.85
N ARG A 50 -9.11 -8.37 -26.60
CA ARG A 50 -9.26 -7.25 -27.56
C ARG A 50 -8.83 -5.90 -26.99
N PHE A 51 -8.46 -5.87 -25.72
CA PHE A 51 -8.16 -4.67 -24.96
C PHE A 51 -6.92 -4.90 -24.10
N THR A 52 -5.91 -4.05 -24.28
CA THR A 52 -4.69 -4.07 -23.47
C THR A 52 -4.77 -2.92 -22.46
N PRO A 53 -5.07 -3.19 -21.18
CA PRO A 53 -5.12 -2.15 -20.16
C PRO A 53 -3.73 -1.69 -19.73
N ASP A 54 -3.60 -0.42 -19.40
CA ASP A 54 -2.48 0.14 -18.64
C ASP A 54 -2.61 -0.20 -17.13
N LEU A 55 -3.83 -0.42 -16.64
CA LEU A 55 -4.13 -0.83 -15.27
C LEU A 55 -5.40 -1.67 -15.21
N ILE A 56 -5.40 -2.72 -14.38
CA ILE A 56 -6.60 -3.44 -13.98
C ILE A 56 -6.94 -3.07 -12.53
N ILE A 57 -8.17 -2.66 -12.28
CA ILE A 57 -8.72 -2.54 -10.92
C ILE A 57 -9.62 -3.77 -10.70
N LEU A 58 -9.32 -4.58 -9.69
CA LEU A 58 -9.89 -5.91 -9.53
C LEU A 58 -10.49 -6.11 -8.13
N ASP A 59 -11.75 -6.51 -8.05
CA ASP A 59 -12.27 -7.11 -6.81
C ASP A 59 -11.87 -8.58 -6.70
N MET A 60 -11.42 -8.97 -5.50
CA MET A 60 -11.08 -10.34 -5.17
C MET A 60 -12.31 -11.16 -4.77
N SER A 61 -13.36 -10.51 -4.24
CA SER A 61 -14.53 -11.15 -3.65
C SER A 61 -15.71 -11.30 -4.62
N MET A 62 -15.44 -11.78 -5.84
CA MET A 62 -16.48 -12.07 -6.85
C MET A 62 -16.87 -13.57 -6.87
N PRO A 63 -18.10 -13.92 -7.27
CA PRO A 63 -18.53 -15.30 -7.50
C PRO A 63 -17.88 -15.93 -8.74
N GLY A 64 -18.09 -17.24 -8.94
CA GLY A 64 -17.62 -17.96 -10.13
C GLY A 64 -16.10 -18.15 -10.14
N MET A 65 -15.44 -17.81 -11.26
CA MET A 65 -13.97 -17.75 -11.30
C MET A 65 -13.39 -16.83 -10.23
N GLY A 66 -14.13 -15.80 -9.83
CA GLY A 66 -13.73 -14.84 -8.82
C GLY A 66 -12.51 -14.01 -9.22
N GLY A 67 -12.11 -13.07 -8.35
CA GLY A 67 -10.92 -12.26 -8.58
C GLY A 67 -9.62 -13.06 -8.45
N VAL A 68 -9.59 -14.06 -7.57
CA VAL A 68 -8.43 -14.98 -7.43
C VAL A 68 -8.19 -15.76 -8.73
N GLY A 69 -9.24 -16.35 -9.31
CA GLY A 69 -9.12 -17.09 -10.56
C GLY A 69 -8.75 -16.19 -11.73
N PHE A 70 -9.35 -14.99 -11.80
CA PHE A 70 -8.99 -13.98 -12.78
C PHE A 70 -7.51 -13.60 -12.71
N LEU A 71 -7.04 -13.24 -11.51
CA LEU A 71 -5.65 -12.88 -11.23
C LEU A 71 -4.70 -13.99 -11.68
N LYS A 72 -4.98 -15.25 -11.30
CA LYS A 72 -4.19 -16.40 -11.69
C LYS A 72 -4.14 -16.58 -13.22
N ALA A 73 -5.25 -16.36 -13.91
CA ALA A 73 -5.32 -16.48 -15.37
C ALA A 73 -4.53 -15.37 -16.10
N VAL A 74 -4.41 -14.18 -15.51
CA VAL A 74 -3.62 -13.06 -16.05
C VAL A 74 -2.19 -13.00 -15.53
N SER A 75 -1.76 -13.95 -14.70
CA SER A 75 -0.37 -14.08 -14.24
C SER A 75 0.47 -14.97 -15.16
N ASN A 76 1.78 -14.79 -15.09
CA ASN A 76 2.80 -15.65 -15.70
C ASN A 76 3.05 -16.90 -14.84
N VAL A 77 3.86 -17.82 -15.36
CA VAL A 77 4.20 -19.08 -14.67
C VAL A 77 4.92 -18.82 -13.34
N ASP A 78 5.65 -17.71 -13.22
CA ASP A 78 6.32 -17.27 -11.99
C ASP A 78 5.39 -16.53 -11.01
N GLY A 79 4.08 -16.46 -11.31
CA GLY A 79 3.06 -15.84 -10.48
C GLY A 79 2.87 -14.35 -10.70
N LYS A 80 3.77 -13.68 -11.46
CA LYS A 80 3.68 -12.23 -11.68
C LYS A 80 2.55 -11.87 -12.63
N PRO A 81 1.68 -10.89 -12.29
CA PRO A 81 0.67 -10.38 -13.20
C PRO A 81 1.25 -9.84 -14.50
N LYS A 82 0.61 -10.14 -15.63
CA LYS A 82 0.98 -9.59 -16.96
C LYS A 82 0.65 -8.10 -17.09
N TYR A 83 -0.30 -7.63 -16.29
CA TYR A 83 -0.76 -6.25 -16.25
C TYR A 83 -0.57 -5.70 -14.85
N PRO A 84 -0.37 -4.37 -14.68
CA PRO A 84 -0.50 -3.73 -13.38
C PRO A 84 -1.90 -4.00 -12.80
N ILE A 85 -1.97 -4.42 -11.55
CA ILE A 85 -3.23 -4.73 -10.86
C ILE A 85 -3.29 -3.94 -9.56
N LEU A 86 -4.38 -3.19 -9.40
CA LEU A 86 -4.81 -2.57 -8.15
C LEU A 86 -6.00 -3.36 -7.62
N VAL A 87 -5.85 -3.99 -6.46
CA VAL A 87 -6.95 -4.72 -5.84
C VAL A 87 -7.87 -3.75 -5.09
N LEU A 88 -9.18 -3.82 -5.35
CA LEU A 88 -10.20 -3.08 -4.63
C LEU A 88 -11.17 -4.08 -3.98
N THR A 89 -11.03 -4.37 -2.69
CA THR A 89 -11.80 -5.45 -2.04
C THR A 89 -12.22 -5.11 -0.61
N ALA A 90 -13.07 -5.91 0.01
CA ALA A 90 -13.52 -5.68 1.39
C ALA A 90 -12.37 -5.77 2.40
N ARG A 91 -12.35 -4.87 3.39
CA ARG A 91 -11.33 -4.82 4.47
C ARG A 91 -11.08 -6.18 5.13
N ALA A 92 -12.15 -6.91 5.44
CA ALA A 92 -12.06 -8.19 6.13
C ALA A 92 -11.29 -9.27 5.36
N ASN A 93 -11.28 -9.20 4.02
CA ASN A 93 -10.68 -10.23 3.17
C ASN A 93 -9.27 -9.85 2.71
N MET A 94 -8.83 -8.62 3.00
CA MET A 94 -7.57 -8.08 2.51
C MET A 94 -6.36 -8.88 3.01
N ALA A 95 -6.31 -9.19 4.31
CA ALA A 95 -5.22 -9.95 4.95
C ALA A 95 -4.97 -11.31 4.28
N GLU A 96 -6.04 -12.02 3.91
CA GLU A 96 -5.95 -13.32 3.23
C GLU A 96 -5.30 -13.19 1.85
N PHE A 97 -5.69 -12.15 1.09
CA PHE A 97 -5.15 -11.93 -0.25
C PHE A 97 -3.73 -11.35 -0.24
N PHE A 98 -3.41 -10.48 0.72
CA PHE A 98 -2.11 -9.83 0.83
C PHE A 98 -0.94 -10.81 0.95
N ALA A 99 -1.14 -11.91 1.69
CA ALA A 99 -0.05 -12.85 2.00
C ALA A 99 0.50 -13.56 0.75
N ASN A 100 -0.29 -13.68 -0.32
CA ASN A 100 -0.01 -14.63 -1.41
C ASN A 100 0.02 -13.99 -2.81
N VAL A 101 -0.11 -12.67 -2.92
CA VAL A 101 -0.37 -11.99 -4.20
C VAL A 101 0.61 -10.84 -4.46
N ASP A 102 1.32 -10.92 -5.59
CA ASP A 102 2.24 -9.88 -6.08
C ASP A 102 1.51 -8.90 -7.00
N VAL A 103 0.89 -7.86 -6.43
CA VAL A 103 0.14 -6.80 -7.16
C VAL A 103 0.65 -5.40 -6.80
N GLU A 104 0.24 -4.40 -7.58
CA GLU A 104 0.78 -3.04 -7.50
C GLU A 104 0.20 -2.20 -6.37
N GLY A 105 -0.94 -2.60 -5.81
CA GLY A 105 -1.56 -1.90 -4.71
C GLY A 105 -2.84 -2.58 -4.29
N PHE A 106 -3.34 -2.17 -3.13
CA PHE A 106 -4.63 -2.59 -2.62
C PHE A 106 -5.35 -1.37 -2.07
N ILE A 107 -6.67 -1.35 -2.17
CA ILE A 107 -7.57 -0.37 -1.56
C ILE A 107 -8.74 -1.13 -0.97
N ALA A 108 -9.13 -0.71 0.23
CA ALA A 108 -10.24 -1.35 0.93
C ALA A 108 -11.56 -0.66 0.60
N LYS A 109 -12.61 -1.43 0.34
CA LYS A 109 -13.99 -0.94 0.23
C LYS A 109 -14.56 -0.69 1.65
N PRO A 110 -15.34 0.37 1.87
CA PRO A 110 -15.52 1.52 0.97
C PRO A 110 -14.25 2.38 0.93
N CYS A 111 -13.97 2.98 -0.23
CA CYS A 111 -12.81 3.87 -0.43
C CYS A 111 -13.26 5.27 -0.85
N ASP A 112 -12.44 6.28 -0.53
CA ASP A 112 -12.59 7.62 -1.10
C ASP A 112 -12.19 7.59 -2.59
N PRO A 113 -12.99 8.17 -3.51
CA PRO A 113 -12.63 8.25 -4.92
C PRO A 113 -11.28 8.94 -5.19
N ASN A 114 -10.88 9.92 -4.37
CA ASN A 114 -9.59 10.60 -4.50
C ASN A 114 -8.43 9.70 -4.09
N ASP A 115 -8.61 8.85 -3.06
CA ASP A 115 -7.61 7.85 -2.68
C ASP A 115 -7.40 6.84 -3.81
N LEU A 116 -8.49 6.40 -4.45
CA LEU A 116 -8.44 5.56 -5.64
C LEU A 116 -7.70 6.25 -6.78
N LEU A 117 -8.03 7.52 -7.07
CA LEU A 117 -7.41 8.29 -8.14
C LEU A 117 -5.90 8.48 -7.92
N MET A 118 -5.50 8.79 -6.68
CA MET A 118 -4.09 8.94 -6.32
C MET A 118 -3.30 7.66 -6.57
N GLU A 119 -3.87 6.52 -6.20
CA GLU A 119 -3.22 5.21 -6.37
C GLU A 119 -3.17 4.77 -7.83
N VAL A 120 -4.25 4.98 -8.59
CA VAL A 120 -4.29 4.78 -10.05
C VAL A 120 -3.20 5.62 -10.73
N GLY A 121 -3.11 6.91 -10.39
CA GLY A 121 -2.11 7.83 -10.91
C GLY A 121 -0.69 7.39 -10.57
N ARG A 122 -0.44 6.96 -9.33
CA ARG A 122 0.87 6.44 -8.88
C ARG A 122 1.32 5.23 -9.71
N ILE A 123 0.44 4.24 -9.88
CA ILE A 123 0.78 2.99 -10.58
C ILE A 123 1.07 3.27 -12.06
N ILE A 124 0.20 4.04 -12.72
CA ILE A 124 0.36 4.41 -14.13
C ILE A 124 1.63 5.25 -14.34
N PHE A 125 1.93 6.18 -13.45
CA PHE A 125 3.13 7.02 -13.53
C PHE A 125 4.42 6.21 -13.40
N LEU A 126 4.53 5.32 -12.40
CA LEU A 126 5.72 4.49 -12.18
C LEU A 126 6.03 3.55 -13.36
N ARG A 127 5.02 3.16 -14.13
CA ARG A 127 5.17 2.34 -15.34
C ARG A 127 5.41 3.15 -16.61
N SER A 128 5.08 4.45 -16.59
CA SER A 128 5.29 5.39 -17.72
C SER A 128 6.69 5.98 -17.77
N GLY A 129 7.60 5.58 -16.88
CA GLY A 129 8.98 6.10 -16.74
C GLY A 129 9.95 5.82 -17.90
N ALA A 130 9.48 5.92 -19.15
CA ALA A 130 10.35 6.04 -20.32
C ALA A 130 10.13 7.35 -21.11
N ASP A 131 8.97 8.02 -21.06
CA ASP A 131 8.71 9.12 -22.01
C ASP A 131 8.01 10.37 -21.43
N ASP A 132 7.83 10.50 -20.11
CA ASP A 132 7.38 11.77 -19.52
C ASP A 132 8.12 12.04 -18.21
N GLU A 133 9.21 12.80 -18.30
CA GLU A 133 9.72 13.47 -17.11
C GLU A 133 8.68 14.50 -16.62
N PRO A 134 8.24 14.43 -15.34
CA PRO A 134 7.63 15.59 -14.73
C PRO A 134 8.68 16.70 -14.65
N SER A 135 8.30 17.93 -15.03
CA SER A 135 9.19 19.08 -15.09
C SER A 135 10.11 19.19 -13.87
N PRO A 136 11.42 19.48 -14.04
CA PRO A 136 12.37 19.61 -12.95
C PRO A 136 12.10 20.91 -12.18
N GLY A 137 11.17 20.82 -11.23
CA GLY A 137 10.83 21.85 -10.26
C GLY A 137 10.64 21.20 -8.90
N ALA A 138 11.76 20.81 -8.27
CA ALA A 138 11.93 20.52 -6.84
C ALA A 138 10.67 20.02 -6.08
N ARG A 139 10.24 18.78 -6.33
CA ARG A 139 9.52 18.01 -5.29
C ARG A 139 10.56 17.32 -4.43
N VAL A 140 10.88 17.91 -3.28
CA VAL A 140 11.33 17.12 -2.14
C VAL A 140 10.15 16.20 -1.82
N THR A 141 10.21 14.93 -2.24
CA THR A 141 9.22 13.95 -1.81
C THR A 141 9.36 13.80 -0.31
N ARG A 142 8.44 14.40 0.45
CA ARG A 142 8.43 14.27 1.91
C ARG A 142 8.29 12.78 2.24
N ARG A 143 9.24 12.26 3.01
CA ARG A 143 9.28 10.84 3.36
C ARG A 143 8.05 10.49 4.22
N LYS A 144 7.41 9.36 3.93
CA LYS A 144 6.22 8.86 4.59
C LYS A 144 6.60 7.97 5.77
N VAL A 145 5.99 8.21 6.92
CA VAL A 145 6.18 7.43 8.15
C VAL A 145 4.84 6.85 8.56
N LEU A 146 4.79 5.53 8.80
CA LEU A 146 3.65 4.88 9.41
C LEU A 146 3.93 4.61 10.88
N ILE A 147 3.04 5.05 11.78
CA ILE A 147 3.12 4.82 13.22
C ILE A 147 2.08 3.78 13.63
N GLY A 148 2.53 2.64 14.18
CA GLY A 148 1.69 1.68 14.90
C GLY A 148 1.81 1.87 16.41
N GLU A 149 0.83 2.53 17.02
CA GLU A 149 0.77 2.85 18.45
C GLU A 149 -0.71 2.89 18.87
N ASP A 150 -1.08 2.07 19.85
CA ASP A 150 -2.46 1.94 20.33
C ASP A 150 -2.87 3.04 21.33
N ASP A 151 -1.91 3.66 22.02
CA ASP A 151 -2.14 4.85 22.83
C ASP A 151 -2.21 6.11 21.94
N ARG A 152 -3.41 6.67 21.80
CA ARG A 152 -3.63 7.85 20.95
C ARG A 152 -2.84 9.09 21.37
N ALA A 153 -2.59 9.27 22.67
CA ALA A 153 -1.84 10.42 23.17
C ALA A 153 -0.35 10.27 22.82
N VAL A 154 0.22 9.09 23.00
CA VAL A 154 1.60 8.80 22.57
C VAL A 154 1.72 8.91 21.05
N SER A 155 0.78 8.33 20.30
CA SER A 155 0.72 8.39 18.84
C SER A 155 0.71 9.84 18.30
N GLU A 156 -0.07 10.73 18.94
CA GLU A 156 -0.10 12.17 18.61
C GLU A 156 1.24 12.87 18.91
N GLN A 157 1.89 12.55 20.03
CA GLN A 157 3.19 13.12 20.39
C GLN A 157 4.29 12.70 19.40
N LEU A 158 4.35 11.42 19.04
CA LEU A 158 5.27 10.91 18.04
C LEU A 158 5.02 11.58 16.68
N ALA A 159 3.76 11.65 16.26
CA ALA A 159 3.38 12.27 14.99
C ALA A 159 3.72 13.75 14.95
N THR A 160 3.48 14.50 16.04
CA THR A 160 3.78 15.94 16.12
C THR A 160 5.26 16.21 15.82
N VAL A 161 6.16 15.46 16.45
CA VAL A 161 7.61 15.65 16.29
C VAL A 161 8.09 15.23 14.90
N LEU A 162 7.51 14.18 14.31
CA LEU A 162 7.84 13.76 12.95
C LEU A 162 7.29 14.74 11.90
N VAL A 163 6.07 15.26 12.07
CA VAL A 163 5.48 16.25 11.17
C VAL A 163 6.24 17.57 11.23
N SER A 164 6.69 18.02 12.41
CA SER A 164 7.50 19.25 12.53
C SER A 164 8.84 19.14 11.81
N GLU A 165 9.30 17.92 11.53
CA GLU A 165 10.51 17.60 10.79
C GLU A 165 10.27 17.32 9.30
N GLY A 166 9.04 17.55 8.83
CA GLY A 166 8.67 17.48 7.41
C GLY A 166 8.34 16.08 6.90
N TYR A 167 8.16 15.09 7.78
CA TYR A 167 7.63 13.78 7.40
C TYR A 167 6.12 13.85 7.14
N VAL A 168 5.62 13.01 6.22
CA VAL A 168 4.18 12.75 6.08
C VAL A 168 3.85 11.57 6.98
N VAL A 169 3.05 11.79 8.02
CA VAL A 169 2.80 10.77 9.05
C VAL A 169 1.39 10.24 8.95
N GLU A 170 1.27 8.92 8.94
CA GLU A 170 0.01 8.20 9.14
C GLU A 170 0.05 7.40 10.43
N ARG A 171 -1.09 7.31 11.10
CA ARG A 171 -1.23 6.61 12.38
C ARG A 171 -2.25 5.51 12.27
N VAL A 172 -1.92 4.37 12.85
CA VAL A 172 -2.77 3.20 13.02
C VAL A 172 -2.63 2.66 14.43
N TYR A 173 -3.66 1.99 14.93
CA TYR A 173 -3.81 1.72 16.36
C TYR A 173 -3.83 0.22 16.71
N SER A 174 -3.53 -0.65 15.73
CA SER A 174 -3.44 -2.09 15.93
C SER A 174 -2.46 -2.74 14.96
N GLY A 175 -1.93 -3.91 15.33
CA GLY A 175 -1.01 -4.65 14.45
C GLY A 175 -1.59 -4.99 13.06
N PRO A 176 -2.86 -5.47 12.96
CA PRO A 176 -3.51 -5.68 11.66
C PRO A 176 -3.60 -4.42 10.80
N GLU A 177 -3.90 -3.26 11.39
CA GLU A 177 -3.94 -2.00 10.64
C GLU A 177 -2.54 -1.59 10.13
N VAL A 178 -1.46 -1.91 10.85
CA VAL A 178 -0.09 -1.70 10.37
C VAL A 178 0.16 -2.51 9.11
N LEU A 179 -0.25 -3.77 9.07
CA LEU A 179 -0.09 -4.63 7.89
C LEU A 179 -0.88 -4.05 6.69
N GLU A 180 -2.16 -3.73 6.91
CA GLU A 180 -3.03 -3.13 5.89
C GLU A 180 -2.40 -1.84 5.35
N LYS A 181 -2.09 -0.88 6.22
CA LYS A 181 -1.63 0.45 5.82
C LYS A 181 -0.24 0.43 5.20
N SER A 182 0.65 -0.47 5.61
CA SER A 182 2.00 -0.59 5.04
C SER A 182 1.97 -0.89 3.55
N ILE A 183 1.00 -1.68 3.10
CA ILE A 183 0.89 -2.09 1.70
C ILE A 183 0.27 -0.98 0.86
N VAL A 184 -0.78 -0.34 1.37
CA VAL A 184 -1.49 0.76 0.69
C VAL A 184 -0.59 2.00 0.58
N MET A 185 0.06 2.39 1.67
CA MET A 185 0.83 3.64 1.72
C MET A 185 2.22 3.50 1.10
N ARG A 186 2.83 2.31 1.21
CA ARG A 186 4.25 2.06 0.98
C ARG A 186 5.11 3.09 1.72
N PRO A 187 5.10 3.11 3.06
CA PRO A 187 5.87 4.08 3.84
C PRO A 187 7.37 3.88 3.64
N ASP A 188 8.14 4.97 3.77
CA ASP A 188 9.60 4.92 3.71
C ASP A 188 10.19 4.29 4.99
N ILE A 189 9.45 4.33 6.09
CA ILE A 189 9.80 3.72 7.38
C ILE A 189 8.56 3.49 8.23
N ILE A 190 8.61 2.44 9.05
CA ILE A 190 7.56 2.12 10.03
C ILE A 190 8.12 2.34 11.45
N VAL A 191 7.39 3.10 12.26
CA VAL A 191 7.62 3.23 13.69
C VAL A 191 6.58 2.38 14.39
N LEU A 192 7.02 1.40 15.18
CA LEU A 192 6.15 0.35 15.68
C LEU A 192 6.35 0.14 17.18
N LYS A 193 5.28 0.11 17.95
CA LYS A 193 5.31 -0.33 19.34
C LYS A 193 5.40 -1.85 19.43
N LEU A 194 6.16 -2.37 20.39
CA LEU A 194 6.34 -3.80 20.61
C LEU A 194 5.04 -4.48 21.04
N VAL A 195 4.32 -3.90 22.00
CA VAL A 195 3.04 -4.43 22.47
C VAL A 195 1.93 -3.61 21.85
N LEU A 196 1.14 -4.25 21.00
CA LEU A 196 0.02 -3.64 20.29
C LEU A 196 -1.23 -4.48 20.45
N VAL A 197 -2.38 -3.84 20.25
CA VAL A 197 -3.68 -4.53 20.22
C VAL A 197 -3.70 -5.56 19.09
N ASN A 198 -4.24 -6.74 19.40
CA ASN A 198 -4.43 -7.92 18.53
C ASN A 198 -3.16 -8.63 18.04
N MET A 199 -2.03 -7.92 17.86
CA MET A 199 -0.80 -8.53 17.35
C MET A 199 0.41 -7.69 17.76
N ASN A 200 1.40 -8.33 18.39
CA ASN A 200 2.63 -7.65 18.82
C ASN A 200 3.47 -7.17 17.64
N GLY A 201 4.20 -6.07 17.84
CA GLY A 201 4.98 -5.40 16.81
C GLY A 201 6.12 -6.24 16.22
N ASP A 202 6.72 -7.15 16.98
CA ASP A 202 7.73 -8.08 16.47
C ASP A 202 7.12 -9.12 15.51
N ALA A 203 5.93 -9.62 15.83
CA ALA A 203 5.18 -10.49 14.92
C ALA A 203 4.73 -9.74 13.66
N VAL A 204 4.25 -8.49 13.79
CA VAL A 204 3.91 -7.63 12.65
C VAL A 204 5.14 -7.41 11.76
N ALA A 205 6.29 -7.11 12.35
CA ALA A 205 7.54 -6.94 11.63
C ALA A 205 7.91 -8.20 10.83
N GLN A 206 7.83 -9.38 11.44
CA GLN A 206 8.10 -10.65 10.75
C GLN A 206 7.21 -10.83 9.51
N VAL A 207 5.89 -10.64 9.65
CA VAL A 207 4.95 -10.77 8.51
C VAL A 207 5.28 -9.76 7.42
N LEU A 208 5.60 -8.51 7.76
CA LEU A 208 6.04 -7.49 6.78
C LEU A 208 7.30 -7.92 6.02
N LYS A 209 8.20 -8.68 6.64
CA LYS A 209 9.43 -9.18 6.00
C LYS A 209 9.23 -10.38 5.09
N GLU A 210 8.16 -11.13 5.28
CA GLU A 210 7.81 -12.24 4.40
C GLU A 210 7.07 -11.75 3.13
N MET A 211 6.41 -10.59 3.19
CA MET A 211 5.63 -10.04 2.09
C MET A 211 6.50 -9.32 1.02
N PRO A 212 6.37 -9.65 -0.29
CA PRO A 212 7.21 -9.11 -1.36
C PRO A 212 7.28 -7.57 -1.43
N ASN A 213 6.17 -6.90 -1.15
CA ASN A 213 6.01 -5.45 -1.31
C ASN A 213 6.38 -4.62 -0.07
N THR A 214 6.63 -5.26 1.07
CA THR A 214 6.95 -4.59 2.33
C THR A 214 8.28 -5.03 2.94
N LYS A 215 8.87 -6.13 2.46
CA LYS A 215 10.07 -6.73 3.04
C LYS A 215 11.28 -5.81 3.15
N THR A 216 11.37 -4.82 2.27
CA THR A 216 12.45 -3.84 2.23
C THR A 216 12.23 -2.63 3.14
N ILE A 217 10.99 -2.40 3.61
CA ILE A 217 10.65 -1.21 4.41
C ILE A 217 11.35 -1.31 5.77
N PRO A 218 12.20 -0.34 6.15
CA PRO A 218 12.85 -0.37 7.45
C PRO A 218 11.85 -0.18 8.60
N ILE A 219 12.12 -0.83 9.73
CA ILE A 219 11.26 -0.77 10.92
C ILE A 219 12.08 -0.28 12.11
N VAL A 220 11.56 0.73 12.81
CA VAL A 220 12.00 1.16 14.14
C VAL A 220 10.99 0.61 15.14
N LEU A 221 11.43 -0.31 15.99
CA LEU A 221 10.62 -0.89 17.04
C LEU A 221 10.91 -0.17 18.35
N TYR A 222 9.90 0.15 19.15
CA TYR A 222 10.11 0.67 20.51
C TYR A 222 9.22 -0.05 21.51
N ASP A 223 9.65 -0.03 22.77
CA ASP A 223 8.98 -0.69 23.88
C ASP A 223 8.95 0.23 25.09
N ASP A 224 7.74 0.64 25.49
CA ASP A 224 7.47 1.46 26.67
C ASP A 224 7.17 0.64 27.92
N SER A 225 7.23 -0.69 27.83
CA SER A 225 7.04 -1.57 28.98
C SER A 225 8.29 -1.59 29.88
N ASN A 226 8.06 -1.87 31.17
CA ASN A 226 9.14 -2.09 32.14
C ASN A 226 9.81 -3.47 31.99
N VAL A 227 9.53 -4.21 30.91
CA VAL A 227 10.03 -5.58 30.71
C VAL A 227 11.43 -5.55 30.07
N GLN A 228 12.41 -6.08 30.80
CA GLN A 228 13.81 -6.15 30.37
C GLN A 228 14.04 -7.31 29.37
N VAL A 229 13.83 -7.06 28.08
CA VAL A 229 14.19 -7.97 26.97
C VAL A 229 15.43 -7.48 26.20
N ALA A 230 16.47 -8.29 26.00
CA ALA A 230 17.68 -7.85 25.28
C ALA A 230 17.37 -7.33 23.87
N SER A 231 17.91 -6.15 23.50
CA SER A 231 17.62 -5.50 22.21
C SER A 231 18.07 -6.32 21.00
N THR A 232 19.13 -7.12 21.16
CA THR A 232 19.66 -8.01 20.12
C THR A 232 18.60 -8.98 19.59
N LYS A 233 17.71 -9.47 20.47
CA LYS A 233 16.59 -10.35 20.09
C LYS A 233 15.75 -9.78 18.94
N PHE A 234 15.64 -8.46 18.87
CA PHE A 234 14.80 -7.79 17.88
C PHE A 234 15.59 -7.30 16.67
N THR A 235 16.90 -7.05 16.78
CA THR A 235 17.70 -6.47 15.69
C THR A 235 18.59 -7.49 14.96
N ASP A 236 18.44 -8.78 15.26
CA ASP A 236 19.19 -9.85 14.60
C ASP A 236 18.92 -9.87 13.08
N SER A 237 19.92 -10.31 12.31
CA SER A 237 19.84 -10.42 10.86
C SER A 237 18.73 -11.39 10.45
N GLY A 238 17.57 -10.85 10.06
CA GLY A 238 16.40 -11.63 9.66
C GLY A 238 15.08 -11.01 10.12
N THR A 239 15.07 -10.23 11.20
CA THR A 239 13.85 -9.56 11.71
C THR A 239 13.46 -8.35 10.88
N GLY A 240 14.44 -7.74 10.18
CA GLY A 240 14.30 -6.52 9.40
C GLY A 240 13.90 -5.28 10.22
N ILE A 241 13.95 -5.38 11.55
CA ILE A 241 13.93 -4.25 12.48
C ILE A 241 15.34 -3.67 12.50
N ARG A 242 15.45 -2.41 12.08
CA ARG A 242 16.72 -1.71 11.95
C ARG A 242 17.20 -1.08 13.25
N LYS A 243 16.26 -0.71 14.12
CA LYS A 243 16.56 -0.08 15.40
C LYS A 243 15.50 -0.45 16.43
N PHE A 244 15.96 -0.70 17.65
CA PHE A 244 15.12 -0.93 18.81
C PHE A 244 15.35 0.19 19.85
N ILE A 245 14.27 0.76 20.38
CA ILE A 245 14.30 1.87 21.35
C ILE A 245 13.59 1.44 22.63
N ARG A 246 14.11 1.90 23.78
CA ARG A 246 13.44 1.78 25.07
C ARG A 246 12.71 3.06 25.42
N GLY A 247 11.48 2.90 25.92
CA GLY A 247 10.56 4.00 26.17
C GLY A 247 9.88 4.49 24.89
N ASN A 248 9.04 5.49 25.07
CA ASN A 248 8.25 6.15 24.02
C ASN A 248 8.65 7.62 23.81
N SER A 249 9.91 7.96 24.11
CA SER A 249 10.42 9.32 23.90
C SER A 249 10.33 9.71 22.42
N ALA A 250 9.50 10.72 22.11
CA ALA A 250 9.30 11.19 20.75
C ALA A 250 10.60 11.66 20.07
N ILE A 251 11.52 12.24 20.85
CA ILE A 251 12.83 12.65 20.33
C ILE A 251 13.70 11.42 20.02
N ALA A 252 13.71 10.42 20.88
CA ALA A 252 14.47 9.19 20.62
C ALA A 252 13.95 8.45 19.37
N VAL A 253 12.63 8.41 19.20
CA VAL A 253 11.98 7.87 17.99
C VAL A 253 12.38 8.65 16.75
N LEU A 254 12.32 9.98 16.79
CA LEU A 254 12.74 10.84 15.68
C LEU A 254 14.21 10.60 15.30
N GLU A 255 15.11 10.56 16.27
CA GLU A 255 16.53 10.30 16.03
C GLU A 255 16.75 8.93 15.38
N ALA A 256 16.06 7.90 15.87
CA ALA A 256 16.13 6.58 15.27
C ALA A 256 15.60 6.56 13.84
N VAL A 257 14.49 7.23 13.56
CA VAL A 257 13.94 7.38 12.21
C VAL A 257 14.97 8.04 11.29
N ARG A 258 15.60 9.13 11.73
CA ARG A 258 16.65 9.82 10.96
C ARG A 258 17.87 8.93 10.71
N THR A 259 18.34 8.19 11.71
CA THR A 259 19.47 7.26 11.53
C THR A 259 19.13 6.23 10.46
N VAL A 260 18.02 5.51 10.64
CA VAL A 260 17.64 4.40 9.79
C VAL A 260 17.36 4.82 8.35
N LEU A 261 16.85 6.03 8.14
CA LEU A 261 16.56 6.57 6.82
C LEU A 261 17.79 7.12 6.08
N ASN A 262 18.92 7.33 6.76
CA ASN A 262 20.14 7.88 6.16
C ASN A 262 21.31 6.87 6.13
N ASP A 263 21.12 5.67 6.67
CA ASP A 263 22.01 4.51 6.54
C ASP A 263 21.73 3.70 5.26
#